data_AF-A0A971N9B8-F1
#
_entry.id   AF-A0A971N9B8-F1
#
_cell.length_a   1.000
_cell.length_b   1.000
_cell.length_c   1.000
_cell.angle_alpha   90.00
_cell.angle_beta   90.00
_cell.angle_gamma   90.00
#
_symmetry.space_group_name_H-M   'P 1'
#
loop_
_entity.id
_entity.type
_entity.pdbx_description
1 polymer ?
#
loop_
_entity_poly.entity_id
_entity_poly.type
_entity_poly.pdbx_seq_one_letter_code
_entity_poly.pdbx_strand_id
1 'polypeptide(L)'
;MKIERQVAMESSALTRAPHKPATKKEQRLREKCQEFEAILLQRMVEVMQADTNLFGRGVQGEFFGGMFAEVIAKELAKNPGLGLTEDLIRAYQKAGLLN
;
A
#
# COMPACT_ATOMS: atom_id res chain seq x y z
N MET A 1 26.53 7.27 51.07
CA MET A 1 26.25 8.02 49.83
C MET A 1 25.47 7.08 48.92
N LYS A 2 24.23 7.46 48.57
CA LYS A 2 23.28 6.69 47.75
C LYS A 2 23.76 6.64 46.30
N ILE A 3 23.38 5.61 45.56
CA ILE A 3 22.50 5.69 44.37
C ILE A 3 22.28 4.24 43.88
N GLU A 4 21.07 3.74 44.14
CA GLU A 4 20.48 2.62 43.41
C GLU A 4 20.26 3.05 41.97
N ARG A 5 20.61 2.19 41.00
CA ARG A 5 20.15 2.35 39.62
C ARG A 5 19.46 1.08 39.20
N GLN A 6 18.17 1.01 39.56
CA GLN A 6 17.18 0.20 38.85
C GLN A 6 17.28 0.53 37.36
N VAL A 7 17.73 -0.42 36.56
CA VAL A 7 17.33 -0.46 35.15
C VAL A 7 16.11 -1.36 35.13
N ALA A 8 14.96 -0.72 35.34
CA ALA A 8 13.67 -1.34 35.13
C ALA A 8 13.63 -1.85 33.69
N MET A 9 13.55 -3.17 33.55
CA MET A 9 13.19 -3.84 32.32
C MET A 9 11.70 -3.54 32.10
N GLU A 10 11.39 -2.33 31.62
CA GLU A 10 10.06 -1.99 31.14
C GLU A 10 9.84 -2.72 29.82
N SER A 11 9.37 -3.96 29.98
CA SER A 11 8.67 -4.72 28.97
C SER A 11 7.52 -3.85 28.45
N SER A 12 7.79 -3.08 27.39
CA SER A 12 6.75 -2.56 26.52
C SER A 12 6.23 -3.72 25.68
N ALA A 13 5.60 -4.68 26.38
CA ALA A 13 4.58 -5.49 25.78
C ALA A 13 3.44 -4.52 25.46
N LEU A 14 3.57 -3.86 24.30
CA LEU A 14 2.44 -3.28 23.60
C LEU A 14 1.38 -4.37 23.56
N THR A 15 0.41 -4.27 24.48
CA THR A 15 -0.78 -5.08 24.50
C THR A 15 -1.42 -4.85 23.14
N ARG A 16 -1.14 -5.75 22.19
CA ARG A 16 -1.77 -5.78 20.88
C ARG A 16 -3.24 -6.04 21.21
N ALA A 17 -4.03 -4.97 21.22
CA ALA A 17 -5.47 -5.06 21.34
C ALA A 17 -5.94 -6.15 20.36
N PRO A 18 -6.90 -7.00 20.74
CA PRO A 18 -7.34 -8.09 19.89
C PRO A 18 -7.72 -7.52 18.53
N HIS A 19 -6.98 -7.92 17.49
CA HIS A 19 -7.27 -7.51 16.12
C HIS A 19 -8.62 -8.12 15.77
N LYS A 20 -9.69 -7.34 15.91
CA LYS A 20 -11.01 -7.75 15.46
C LYS A 20 -10.87 -8.15 13.98
N PRO A 21 -11.34 -9.35 13.58
CA PRO A 21 -11.24 -9.77 12.20
C PRO A 21 -11.98 -8.74 11.33
N ALA A 22 -11.31 -8.26 10.28
CA ALA A 22 -11.88 -7.27 9.38
C ALA A 22 -13.19 -7.81 8.80
N THR A 23 -14.24 -6.99 8.83
CA THR A 23 -15.53 -7.30 8.21
C THR A 23 -15.35 -7.47 6.70
N LYS A 24 -16.28 -8.18 6.04
CA LYS A 24 -16.27 -8.29 4.56
C LYS A 24 -16.28 -6.93 3.87
N LYS A 25 -16.94 -5.93 4.48
CA LYS A 25 -16.99 -4.55 3.98
C LYS A 25 -15.63 -3.87 4.07
N GLU A 26 -14.93 -4.03 5.19
CA GLU A 26 -13.57 -3.50 5.38
C GLU A 26 -12.56 -4.15 4.44
N GLN A 27 -12.66 -5.46 4.22
CA GLN A 27 -11.82 -6.18 3.26
C GLN A 27 -12.03 -5.65 1.84
N ARG A 28 -13.28 -5.53 1.40
CA ARG A 28 -13.62 -5.00 0.09
C ARG A 28 -13.19 -3.54 -0.08
N LEU A 29 -13.33 -2.71 0.95
CA LEU A 29 -12.84 -1.33 0.89
C LEU A 29 -11.32 -1.31 0.69
N ARG A 30 -10.59 -2.12 1.47
CA ARG A 30 -9.13 -2.24 1.34
C ARG A 30 -8.72 -2.66 -0.06
N GLU A 31 -9.37 -3.68 -0.63
CA GLU A 31 -9.13 -4.10 -2.02
C GLU A 31 -9.32 -2.95 -3.01
N LYS A 32 -10.37 -2.15 -2.85
CA LYS A 32 -10.64 -1.00 -3.73
C LYS A 32 -9.66 0.16 -3.55
N CYS A 33 -9.23 0.42 -2.32
CA CYS A 33 -8.17 1.39 -2.06
C CYS A 33 -6.83 0.93 -2.67
N GLN A 34 -6.53 -0.37 -2.60
CA GLN A 34 -5.33 -0.95 -3.20
C GLN A 34 -5.38 -0.92 -4.74
N GLU A 35 -6.53 -1.23 -5.34
CA GLU A 35 -6.74 -1.09 -6.79
C GLU A 35 -6.52 0.36 -7.25
N PHE A 36 -6.99 1.34 -6.46
CA PHE A 36 -6.77 2.75 -6.75
C PHE A 36 -5.29 3.14 -6.69
N GLU A 37 -4.57 2.66 -5.66
CA GLU A 37 -3.11 2.86 -5.55
C GLU A 37 -2.36 2.23 -6.73
N ALA A 38 -2.79 1.05 -7.21
CA ALA A 38 -2.23 0.41 -8.39
C ALA A 38 -2.41 1.27 -9.65
N ILE A 39 -3.54 1.96 -9.83
CA ILE A 39 -3.74 2.86 -10.99
C ILE A 39 -2.70 3.99 -10.98
N LEU A 40 -2.44 4.59 -9.81
CA LEU A 40 -1.42 5.64 -9.68
C LEU A 40 -0.03 5.08 -10.00
N LEU A 41 0.32 3.95 -9.40
CA LEU A 41 1.60 3.28 -9.62
C LEU A 41 1.80 2.90 -11.09
N GLN A 42 0.74 2.49 -11.79
CA GLN A 42 0.81 2.18 -13.22
C GLN A 42 1.25 3.40 -14.03
N ARG A 43 0.69 4.58 -13.74
CA ARG A 43 1.11 5.83 -14.41
C ARG A 43 2.56 6.16 -14.12
N MET A 44 3.02 5.92 -12.89
CA MET A 44 4.43 6.14 -12.53
C MET A 44 5.35 5.20 -13.30
N VAL A 45 5.02 3.91 -13.37
CA VAL A 45 5.80 2.92 -14.13
C VAL A 45 5.80 3.23 -15.62
N GLU A 46 4.65 3.65 -16.19
CA GLU A 46 4.54 4.10 -17.58
C GLU A 46 5.50 5.26 -17.90
N VAL A 47 5.61 6.24 -16.99
CA VAL A 47 6.58 7.35 -17.15
C VAL A 47 8.02 6.86 -17.03
N MET A 48 8.31 5.98 -16.07
CA MET A 48 9.67 5.44 -15.87
C MET A 48 10.16 4.60 -17.05
N GLN A 49 9.27 3.87 -17.73
CA GLN A 49 9.64 3.01 -18.85
C GLN A 49 9.76 3.75 -20.19
N ALA A 50 9.17 4.95 -20.32
CA ALA A 50 9.06 5.67 -21.59
C ALA A 50 10.43 5.85 -22.29
N ASP A 51 11.50 6.06 -21.52
CA ASP A 51 12.84 6.31 -22.06
C ASP A 51 13.64 5.03 -22.35
N THR A 52 13.15 3.86 -21.93
CA THR A 52 13.91 2.60 -22.01
C THR A 52 13.78 1.87 -23.34
N ASN A 53 12.74 2.16 -24.14
CA ASN A 53 12.37 1.41 -25.35
C ASN A 53 12.35 -0.13 -25.16
N LEU A 54 12.09 -0.60 -23.94
CA LEU A 54 12.22 -2.02 -23.55
C LEU A 54 11.42 -2.98 -24.44
N PHE A 55 10.25 -2.55 -24.91
CA PHE A 55 9.34 -3.34 -25.76
C PHE A 55 9.33 -2.87 -27.23
N GLY A 56 10.30 -2.04 -27.63
CA GLY A 56 10.33 -1.41 -28.94
C GLY A 56 9.34 -0.26 -29.08
N ARG A 57 9.16 0.21 -30.31
CA ARG A 57 8.28 1.35 -30.65
C ARG A 57 7.07 0.88 -31.45
N GLY A 58 5.99 1.67 -31.39
CA GLY A 58 4.74 1.40 -32.10
C GLY A 58 3.76 0.56 -31.30
N VAL A 59 2.64 0.18 -31.95
CA VAL A 59 1.46 -0.40 -31.29
C VAL A 59 1.77 -1.64 -30.47
N GLN A 60 2.63 -2.54 -30.95
CA GLN A 60 2.97 -3.74 -30.16
C GLN A 60 3.79 -3.39 -28.91
N GLY A 61 4.73 -2.44 -29.02
CA GLY A 61 5.54 -1.98 -27.89
C GLY A 61 4.69 -1.28 -26.83
N GLU A 62 3.75 -0.44 -27.25
CA GLU A 62 2.76 0.19 -26.37
C GLU A 62 1.87 -0.84 -25.66
N PHE A 63 1.42 -1.86 -26.39
CA PHE A 63 0.59 -2.93 -25.84
C PHE A 63 1.33 -3.72 -24.74
N PHE A 64 2.53 -4.23 -25.03
CA PHE A 64 3.31 -4.99 -24.05
C PHE A 64 3.83 -4.12 -22.90
N GLY A 65 4.21 -2.87 -23.19
CA GLY A 65 4.60 -1.90 -22.17
C GLY A 65 3.46 -1.55 -21.22
N GLY A 66 2.23 -1.44 -21.73
CA GLY A 66 1.03 -1.25 -20.90
C GLY A 66 0.76 -2.45 -19.99
N MET A 67 0.80 -3.67 -20.54
CA MET A 67 0.65 -4.91 -19.76
C MET A 67 1.73 -5.04 -18.68
N PHE A 68 2.98 -4.72 -19.02
CA PHE A 68 4.08 -4.72 -18.07
C PHE A 68 3.83 -3.73 -16.93
N ALA A 69 3.50 -2.48 -17.27
CA ALA A 69 3.24 -1.45 -16.26
C ALA A 69 2.09 -1.84 -15.34
N GLU A 70 1.02 -2.43 -15.87
CA GLU A 70 -0.12 -2.91 -15.07
C GLU A 70 0.29 -4.00 -14.06
N VAL A 71 1.05 -5.02 -14.51
CA VAL A 71 1.50 -6.11 -13.63
C VAL A 71 2.43 -5.60 -12.55
N ILE A 72 3.40 -4.76 -12.91
CA ILE A 72 4.33 -4.16 -11.96
C ILE A 72 3.58 -3.28 -10.95
N ALA A 73 2.65 -2.46 -11.41
CA ALA A 73 1.88 -1.59 -10.52
C ALA A 73 1.01 -2.36 -9.52
N LYS A 74 0.37 -3.45 -9.96
CA LYS A 74 -0.40 -4.34 -9.06
C LYS A 74 0.50 -5.01 -8.03
N GLU A 75 1.72 -5.39 -8.40
CA GLU A 75 2.69 -5.95 -7.46
C GLU A 75 3.17 -4.89 -6.46
N LEU A 76 3.53 -3.69 -6.96
CA LEU A 76 3.97 -2.57 -6.14
C LEU A 76 2.88 -2.08 -5.19
N ALA A 77 1.60 -2.15 -5.57
CA ALA A 77 0.48 -1.76 -4.73
C ALA A 77 0.22 -2.75 -3.58
N LYS A 78 0.83 -3.94 -3.59
CA LYS A 78 0.75 -4.85 -2.44
C LYS A 78 1.53 -4.26 -1.26
N ASN A 79 1.04 -4.53 -0.05
CA ASN A 79 1.56 -3.96 1.19
C ASN A 79 3.11 -4.01 1.27
N PRO A 80 3.79 -2.89 1.61
CA PRO A 80 3.22 -1.63 2.09
C PRO A 80 2.77 -0.62 1.00
N GLY A 81 2.99 -0.87 -0.29
CA GLY A 81 2.65 0.08 -1.34
C GLY A 81 3.33 1.44 -1.19
N LEU A 82 2.63 2.51 -1.59
CA LEU A 82 3.01 3.91 -1.30
C LEU A 82 2.36 4.41 0.01
N GLY A 83 1.53 3.59 0.65
CA GLY A 83 0.76 3.95 1.83
C GLY A 83 -0.57 4.66 1.54
N LEU A 84 -0.90 4.91 0.28
CA LEU A 84 -2.14 5.59 -0.11
C LEU A 84 -3.37 4.76 0.28
N THR A 85 -3.27 3.44 0.18
CA THR A 85 -4.30 2.51 0.63
C THR A 85 -4.66 2.74 2.10
N GLU A 86 -3.66 2.84 2.98
CA GLU A 86 -3.87 3.04 4.41
C GLU A 86 -4.43 4.43 4.73
N ASP A 87 -3.98 5.45 4.01
CA ASP A 87 -4.46 6.82 4.20
C ASP A 87 -5.91 6.99 3.75
N LEU A 88 -6.31 6.34 2.66
CA LEU A 88 -7.71 6.28 2.23
C LEU A 88 -8.56 5.55 3.26
N ILE A 89 -8.15 4.36 3.72
CA ILE A 89 -8.89 3.62 4.75
C ILE A 89 -9.05 4.47 6.02
N ARG A 90 -7.98 5.15 6.46
CA ARG A 90 -8.00 6.04 7.62
C ARG A 90 -8.96 7.23 7.41
N ALA A 91 -9.01 7.79 6.21
CA ALA A 91 -9.95 8.84 5.87
C ALA A 91 -11.40 8.35 5.91
N TYR A 92 -11.70 7.17 5.37
CA TYR A 92 -13.02 6.54 5.43
C TYR A 92 -13.47 6.26 6.87
N GLN A 93 -12.55 5.84 7.74
CA GLN A 93 -12.82 5.65 9.17
C GLN A 93 -13.15 6.98 9.86
N LYS A 94 -12.34 8.03 9.63
CA LYS A 94 -12.57 9.37 10.20
C LYS A 94 -13.89 9.98 9.73
N ALA A 95 -14.29 9.71 8.50
CA ALA A 95 -15.54 10.20 7.92
C ALA A 95 -16.79 9.44 8.39
N GLY A 96 -16.65 8.37 9.20
CA GLY A 96 -17.79 7.55 9.64
C GLY A 96 -18.46 6.75 8.52
N LEU A 97 -17.75 6.53 7.41
CA LEU A 97 -18.26 5.78 6.24
C LEU A 97 -18.08 4.26 6.40
N LEU A 98 -17.24 3.86 7.35
CA LEU A 98 -17.07 2.49 7.82
C LEU A 98 -17.89 2.27 9.10
N ASN A 99 -19.20 2.08 8.91
CA ASN A 99 -20.09 1.47 9.90
C ASN A 99 -20.29 -0.02 9.59
#